data_AF-A0A6L8GAR8-F1
#
_entry.id   AF-A0A6L8GAR8-F1
#
_cell.length_a   1.000
_cell.length_b   1.000
_cell.length_c   1.000
_cell.angle_alpha   90.00
_cell.angle_beta   90.00
_cell.angle_gamma   90.00
#
_symmetry.space_group_name_H-M   'P 1'
#
loop_
_entity.id
_entity.type
_entity.pdbx_description
1 polymer ?
#
loop_
_entity_poly.entity_id
_entity_poly.type
_entity_poly.pdbx_seq_one_letter_code
_entity_poly.pdbx_strand_id
1 'polypeptide(L)' 'MPEFHAPDGARLHYADDGEGLPVLALSGLTRNGSDFDYLAPHLPGSVR' A
#
# COMPACT_ATOMS: atom_id res chain seq x y z
N MET A 1 4.05 -12.58 -6.17
CA MET A 1 3.71 -11.57 -5.13
C MET A 1 4.95 -10.75 -4.91
N PRO A 2 4.92 -9.43 -5.09
CA PRO A 2 6.11 -8.60 -4.97
C PRO A 2 6.48 -8.41 -3.50
N GLU A 3 7.78 -8.34 -3.23
CA GLU A 3 8.35 -8.26 -1.88
C GLU A 3 9.44 -7.18 -1.85
N PHE A 4 9.45 -6.40 -0.77
CA PHE A 4 10.50 -5.45 -0.46
C PHE A 4 11.34 -5.98 0.71
N HIS A 5 12.66 -6.02 0.52
CA HIS A 5 13.62 -6.40 1.56
C HIS A 5 14.24 -5.14 2.15
N ALA A 6 13.89 -4.84 3.40
CA ALA A 6 14.43 -3.70 4.12
C ALA A 6 15.83 -4.00 4.69
N PRO A 7 16.68 -2.97 4.91
CA PRO A 7 18.02 -3.15 5.46
C PRO A 7 18.09 -3.79 6.85
N ASP A 8 17.00 -3.70 7.63
CA ASP A 8 16.86 -4.31 8.95
C ASP A 8 16.47 -5.80 8.91
N GLY A 9 16.34 -6.37 7.70
CA GLY A 9 15.95 -7.77 7.49
C GLY A 9 14.44 -7.98 7.38
N ALA A 10 13.62 -6.93 7.49
CA ALA A 10 12.18 -7.06 7.27
C ALA A 10 11.88 -7.41 5.80
N ARG A 11 10.94 -8.34 5.62
CA ARG A 11 10.36 -8.70 4.33
C ARG A 11 8.93 -8.19 4.29
N LEU A 12 8.67 -7.20 3.45
CA LEU A 12 7.36 -6.57 3.32
C LEU A 12 6.70 -7.04 2.03
N HIS A 13 5.50 -7.61 2.15
CA HIS A 13 4.60 -7.76 1.02
C HIS A 13 3.98 -6.40 0.72
N TYR A 14 3.89 -6.04 -0.56
CA TYR A 14 3.23 -4.81 -0.99
C TYR A 14 2.36 -5.06 -2.23
N ALA A 15 1.49 -4.10 -2.53
CA ALA A 15 0.77 -3.99 -3.79
C ALA A 15 0.93 -2.54 -4.26
N ASP A 16 0.99 -2.36 -5.58
CA ASP A 16 1.16 -1.08 -6.24
C ASP A 16 0.24 -1.08 -7.47
N ASP A 17 -0.63 -0.08 -7.58
CA ASP A 17 -1.63 0.02 -8.65
C ASP A 17 -2.03 1.48 -8.89
N GLY A 18 -2.36 1.78 -10.14
CA GLY A 18 -2.74 3.11 -10.60
C GLY A 18 -1.58 4.01 -10.99
N GLU A 19 -1.93 5.24 -11.35
CA GLU A 19 -1.01 6.25 -11.87
C GLU A 19 -1.42 7.60 -11.29
N GLY A 20 -0.46 8.37 -10.74
CA GLY A 20 -0.77 9.65 -10.10
C GLY A 20 0.24 10.05 -9.04
N LEU A 21 -0.19 10.92 -8.13
CA LEU A 21 0.60 11.23 -6.93
C LEU A 21 0.61 9.98 -6.02
N PRO A 22 1.79 9.40 -5.73
CA PRO A 22 1.87 8.15 -4.98
C PRO A 22 1.38 8.34 -3.54
N VAL A 23 0.66 7.34 -3.04
CA VAL A 23 0.23 7.25 -1.64
C VAL A 23 0.80 6.01 -0.99
N LEU A 24 1.48 6.20 0.13
CA LEU A 24 1.94 5.08 0.95
C LEU A 24 0.87 4.71 1.99
N ALA A 25 0.26 3.55 1.80
CA ALA A 25 -0.80 3.04 2.66
C ALA A 25 -0.22 2.16 3.79
N LEU A 26 -0.10 2.71 5.00
CA LEU A 26 0.48 2.02 6.16
C LEU A 26 -0.62 1.46 7.08
N SER A 27 -0.74 0.14 7.12
CA SER A 27 -1.73 -0.53 7.99
C SER A 27 -1.36 -0.41 9.47
N GLY A 28 -2.37 -0.36 10.33
CA GLY A 28 -2.17 -0.39 11.78
C GLY A 28 -1.73 -1.75 12.33
N LEU A 29 -1.46 -1.82 13.64
CA LEU A 29 -1.11 -3.07 14.32
C LEU A 29 -2.22 -4.12 14.13
N THR A 30 -1.82 -5.37 13.86
CA THR A 30 -2.68 -6.52 13.51
C THR A 30 -3.54 -6.38 12.25
N ARG A 31 -3.26 -5.39 11.38
CA ARG A 31 -3.98 -5.16 10.13
C ARG A 31 -3.07 -5.42 8.91
N ASN A 32 -3.59 -5.29 7.68
CA ASN A 32 -2.84 -5.49 6.44
C ASN A 32 -3.36 -4.61 5.29
N GLY A 33 -2.79 -4.78 4.09
CA GLY A 33 -3.11 -3.98 2.91
C GLY A 33 -4.57 -4.01 2.46
N SER A 34 -5.33 -5.07 2.78
CA SER A 34 -6.75 -5.19 2.38
C SER A 34 -7.66 -4.15 3.05
N ASP A 35 -7.20 -3.49 4.12
CA ASP A 35 -7.90 -2.34 4.69
C ASP A 35 -8.14 -1.22 3.68
N PHE A 36 -7.23 -1.05 2.72
CA PHE A 36 -7.23 0.05 1.79
C PHE A 36 -8.12 -0.19 0.56
N ASP A 37 -8.63 -1.42 0.38
CA ASP A 37 -9.61 -1.73 -0.65
C ASP A 37 -10.89 -0.88 -0.51
N TYR A 38 -11.26 -0.55 0.73
CA TYR A 38 -12.37 0.35 1.03
C TYR A 38 -12.05 1.84 0.79
N LEU A 39 -10.78 2.23 0.92
CA LEU A 39 -10.34 3.62 0.71
C LEU A 39 -10.14 3.93 -0.79
N ALA A 40 -9.60 2.97 -1.54
CA ALA A 40 -9.20 3.11 -2.95
C ALA A 40 -10.26 3.72 -3.90
N PRO A 41 -11.57 3.43 -3.80
CA PRO A 41 -12.57 4.05 -4.68
C PRO A 41 -12.89 5.50 -4.33
N HIS A 42 -12.49 5.97 -3.13
CA HIS A 42 -12.76 7.32 -2.65
C HIS A 42 -11.56 8.27 -2.79
N LEU A 43 -10.40 7.76 -3.21
CA LEU A 43 -9.25 8.61 -3.52
C LEU A 43 -9.53 9.46 -4.78
N PRO A 44 -9.08 10.72 -4.82
CA PRO A 44 -9.14 11.54 -6.02
C PRO A 44 -8.45 10.83 -7.20
N GLY A 45 -8.96 10.97 -8.42
CA GLY A 45 -8.38 10.28 -9.59
C GLY A 45 -6.92 10.65 -9.91
N SER A 46 -6.40 11.76 -9.38
CA SER A 46 -4.99 12.17 -9.50
C SER A 46 -4.08 11.59 -8.42
N VAL A 47 -4.62 10.80 -7.50
CA VAL A 47 -3.94 10.22 -6.33
C VAL A 47 -4.23 8.71 -6.36
N ARG A 48 -3.26 7.93 -6.83
CA ARG A 48 -3.33 6.47 -6.84
C ARG A 48 -1.97 5.91 -6.49
#